data_AF-A0A2E9WHT6-F1
#
_entry.id   AF-A0A2E9WHT6-F1
#
_cell.length_a   1.000
_cell.length_b   1.000
_cell.length_c   1.000
_cell.angle_alpha   90.00
_cell.angle_beta   90.00
_cell.angle_gamma   90.00
#
_symmetry.space_group_name_H-M   'P 1'
#
loop_
_entity.id
_entity.type
_entity.pdbx_description
1 polymer ?
#
loop_
_entity_poly.entity_id
_entity_poly.type
_entity_poly.pdbx_seq_one_letter_code
_entity_poly.pdbx_strand_id
1 'polypeptide(L)'
;NGLYNNMHSEDLDGDGYTDLVLGNYGLNSMFRASIEQPLSLYVNDFDNNGRTEQILAMHYDEKLYPIVQLKDLWMQIPSLKKKYLKFENYKNVTMDKLFDPSTIRDSEVKKVYNLSSVSLYNKKGKGFEIKELPFMAQLSPIFSIISDDINNDGIMDLILGGNLSRIKPEFGPNSSSYSTLLLGAKDNRFKYVNSKLSGLFISGEIRDLDKIKINNKDSYIFAVNNSKLKILESE
;
A
#
# COMPACT_ATOMS: atom_id res chain seq x y z
N ASN A 1 1.41 11.53 3.51
CA ASN A 1 2.38 10.61 2.89
C ASN A 1 2.01 9.17 3.18
N GLY A 2 1.92 8.37 2.14
CA GLY A 2 1.67 6.93 2.21
C GLY A 2 2.53 6.18 1.19
N LEU A 3 2.42 4.86 1.18
CA LEU A 3 2.97 4.01 0.10
C LEU A 3 1.87 3.76 -0.94
N TYR A 4 1.32 4.87 -1.47
CA TYR A 4 0.22 4.84 -2.42
C TYR A 4 0.67 4.27 -3.76
N ASN A 5 -0.07 3.28 -4.26
CA ASN A 5 0.21 2.58 -5.51
C ASN A 5 -0.79 2.95 -6.61
N ASN A 6 -1.97 3.46 -6.24
CA ASN A 6 -3.00 3.86 -7.18
C ASN A 6 -3.79 5.07 -6.62
N MET A 7 -4.24 5.93 -7.53
CA MET A 7 -5.16 7.03 -7.25
C MET A 7 -6.26 7.00 -8.29
N HIS A 8 -7.50 6.87 -7.84
CA HIS A 8 -8.70 6.92 -8.65
C HIS A 8 -9.48 8.20 -8.35
N SER A 9 -10.07 8.82 -9.37
CA SER A 9 -10.80 10.08 -9.26
C SER A 9 -12.21 9.90 -9.78
N GLU A 10 -13.22 10.23 -8.97
CA GLU A 10 -14.64 10.10 -9.30
C GLU A 10 -15.47 11.01 -8.40
N ASP A 11 -16.67 11.42 -8.81
CA ASP A 11 -17.68 12.00 -7.92
C ASP A 11 -18.41 10.86 -7.17
N LEU A 12 -17.95 10.51 -5.95
CA LEU A 12 -18.39 9.29 -5.27
C LEU A 12 -19.76 9.46 -4.61
N ASP A 13 -20.09 10.67 -4.16
CA ASP A 13 -21.35 11.00 -3.50
C ASP A 13 -22.36 11.79 -4.37
N GLY A 14 -21.98 12.10 -5.61
CA GLY A 14 -22.86 12.71 -6.62
C GLY A 14 -23.10 14.20 -6.39
N ASP A 15 -22.23 14.89 -5.65
CA ASP A 15 -22.40 16.30 -5.30
C ASP A 15 -21.77 17.26 -6.32
N GLY A 16 -21.17 16.72 -7.39
CA GLY A 16 -20.55 17.44 -8.49
C GLY A 16 -19.09 17.83 -8.25
N TYR A 17 -18.47 17.40 -7.14
CA TYR A 17 -17.06 17.63 -6.85
C TYR A 17 -16.27 16.33 -6.92
N THR A 18 -15.12 16.36 -7.60
CA THR A 18 -14.26 15.17 -7.71
C THR A 18 -13.66 14.78 -6.36
N ASP A 19 -13.96 13.55 -5.94
CA ASP A 19 -13.37 12.83 -4.83
C ASP A 19 -12.20 11.96 -5.31
N LEU A 20 -11.43 11.43 -4.35
CA LEU A 20 -10.32 10.54 -4.65
C LEU A 20 -10.41 9.24 -3.85
N VAL A 21 -10.02 8.13 -4.45
CA VAL A 21 -9.73 6.88 -3.75
C VAL A 21 -8.26 6.58 -3.89
N LEU A 22 -7.56 6.42 -2.77
CA LEU A 22 -6.13 6.14 -2.73
C LEU A 22 -5.91 4.68 -2.31
N GLY A 23 -5.42 3.88 -3.27
CA GLY A 23 -4.95 2.52 -3.03
C GLY A 23 -3.55 2.55 -2.43
N ASN A 24 -3.41 2.08 -1.19
CA ASN A 24 -2.15 2.09 -0.44
C ASN A 24 -1.59 0.67 -0.29
N TYR A 25 -0.50 0.50 0.47
CA TYR A 25 0.12 -0.79 0.76
C TYR A 25 -0.75 -1.70 1.65
N GLY A 26 -1.64 -1.12 2.46
CA GLY A 26 -2.52 -1.85 3.36
C GLY A 26 -1.95 -2.03 4.77
N LEU A 27 -2.85 -2.34 5.70
CA LEU A 27 -2.54 -2.50 7.12
C LEU A 27 -2.18 -3.95 7.49
N ASN A 28 -2.49 -4.91 6.62
CA ASN A 28 -2.11 -6.31 6.79
C ASN A 28 -0.71 -6.58 6.24
N SER A 29 0.29 -5.90 6.80
CA SER A 29 1.69 -6.14 6.45
C SER A 29 2.57 -6.04 7.69
N MET A 30 3.84 -6.41 7.55
CA MET A 30 4.81 -6.18 8.63
C MET A 30 5.07 -4.69 8.89
N PHE A 31 4.83 -3.83 7.89
CA PHE A 31 5.12 -2.41 7.99
C PHE A 31 4.07 -1.73 8.87
N ARG A 32 4.56 -0.81 9.70
CA ARG A 32 3.76 0.02 10.60
C ARG A 32 4.18 1.46 10.41
N ALA A 33 3.19 2.33 10.31
CA ALA A 33 3.39 3.75 10.20
C ALA A 33 2.22 4.46 10.89
N SER A 34 2.53 5.48 11.68
CA SER A 34 1.56 6.45 12.18
C SER A 34 2.16 7.86 12.14
N ILE A 35 1.37 8.86 12.54
CA ILE A 35 1.84 10.24 12.69
C ILE A 35 2.97 10.31 13.72
N GLU A 36 2.80 9.60 14.84
CA GLU A 36 3.72 9.55 15.97
C GLU A 36 4.95 8.70 15.66
N GLN A 37 4.74 7.58 14.95
CA GLN A 37 5.77 6.59 14.66
C GLN A 37 5.82 6.29 13.15
N PRO A 38 6.42 7.19 12.34
CA PRO A 38 6.48 7.01 10.91
C PRO A 38 7.44 5.88 10.51
N LEU A 39 7.08 5.18 9.44
CA LEU A 39 8.05 4.38 8.68
C LEU A 39 9.00 5.35 7.96
N SER A 40 10.30 5.12 8.11
CA SER A 40 11.33 6.07 7.66
C SER A 40 12.33 5.41 6.73
N LEU A 41 12.75 6.11 5.68
CA LEU A 41 13.85 5.71 4.80
C LEU A 41 14.98 6.71 4.97
N TYR A 42 16.13 6.23 5.45
CA TYR A 42 17.35 7.01 5.56
C TYR A 42 18.20 6.78 4.31
N VAL A 43 18.62 7.86 3.69
CA VAL A 43 19.42 7.85 2.47
C VAL A 43 20.70 8.63 2.73
N ASN A 44 21.85 7.94 2.64
CA ASN A 44 23.17 8.53 2.86
C ASN A 44 24.27 7.66 2.24
N ASP A 45 25.49 8.19 2.17
CA ASP A 45 26.72 7.43 1.99
C ASP A 45 27.29 7.07 3.38
N PHE A 46 26.87 5.93 3.92
CA PHE A 46 27.08 5.62 5.34
C PHE A 46 28.52 5.23 5.68
N ASP A 47 29.33 4.82 4.70
CA ASP A 47 30.74 4.51 4.88
C ASP A 47 31.71 5.40 4.06
N ASN A 48 31.20 6.48 3.48
CA ASN A 48 31.94 7.49 2.71
C ASN A 48 32.71 6.89 1.52
N ASN A 49 32.11 5.92 0.83
CA ASN A 49 32.72 5.26 -0.32
C ASN A 49 32.30 5.87 -1.68
N GLY A 50 31.45 6.90 -1.67
CA GLY A 50 30.89 7.57 -2.83
C GLY A 50 29.61 6.92 -3.39
N ARG A 51 29.04 5.92 -2.72
CA ARG A 51 27.77 5.29 -3.07
C ARG A 51 26.71 5.66 -2.05
N THR A 52 25.46 5.70 -2.50
CA THR A 52 24.32 6.00 -1.64
C THR A 52 23.63 4.71 -1.27
N GLU A 53 23.49 4.47 0.03
CA GLU A 53 22.68 3.38 0.56
C GLU A 53 21.34 3.88 1.09
N GLN A 54 20.39 2.96 1.17
CA GLN A 54 19.03 3.22 1.65
C GLN A 54 18.71 2.24 2.77
N ILE A 55 18.43 2.77 3.96
CA ILE A 55 18.10 1.98 5.14
C ILE A 55 16.66 2.30 5.55
N LEU A 56 15.76 1.35 5.31
CA LEU A 56 14.40 1.41 5.83
C LEU A 56 14.44 1.19 7.35
N ALA A 57 13.65 1.95 8.10
CA ALA A 57 13.59 1.86 9.55
C ALA A 57 12.16 2.03 10.05
N MET A 58 11.80 1.25 11.08
CA MET A 58 10.47 1.23 11.68
C MET A 58 10.56 1.18 13.19
N HIS A 59 9.57 1.79 13.84
CA HIS A 59 9.47 1.79 15.29
C HIS A 59 8.98 0.42 15.79
N TYR A 60 9.68 -0.08 16.81
CA TYR A 60 9.18 -1.11 17.71
C TYR A 60 9.24 -0.52 19.12
N ASP A 61 8.07 -0.35 19.72
CA ASP A 61 7.86 0.52 20.89
C ASP A 61 8.46 1.91 20.63
N GLU A 62 9.19 2.48 21.58
CA GLU A 62 9.77 3.83 21.49
C GLU A 62 11.09 3.90 20.68
N LYS A 63 11.51 2.79 20.06
CA LYS A 63 12.83 2.68 19.43
C LYS A 63 12.73 2.44 17.93
N LEU A 64 13.60 3.11 17.19
CA LEU A 64 13.68 3.00 15.74
C LEU A 64 14.73 1.96 15.34
N TYR A 65 14.30 0.91 14.65
CA TYR A 65 15.16 -0.19 14.21
C TYR A 65 15.28 -0.23 12.68
N PRO A 66 16.46 -0.58 12.15
CA PRO A 66 16.64 -0.84 10.73
C PRO A 66 15.88 -2.12 10.30
N ILE A 67 15.12 -2.03 9.21
CA ILE A 67 14.43 -3.17 8.57
C ILE A 67 15.31 -3.68 7.42
N VAL A 68 16.44 -4.27 7.78
CA VAL A 68 17.37 -4.89 6.82
C VAL A 68 18.07 -6.06 7.47
N GLN A 69 18.24 -7.14 6.70
CA GLN A 69 19.00 -8.29 7.17
C GLN A 69 20.49 -7.94 7.28
N LEU A 70 21.16 -8.49 8.31
CA LEU A 70 22.58 -8.21 8.54
C LEU A 70 23.47 -8.55 7.34
N LYS A 71 23.15 -9.61 6.59
CA LYS A 71 23.88 -9.97 5.36
C LYS A 71 23.75 -8.91 4.28
N ASP A 72 22.53 -8.42 4.03
CA ASP A 72 22.27 -7.33 3.08
C ASP A 72 23.01 -6.06 3.50
N LEU A 73 22.98 -5.77 4.80
CA LEU A 73 23.68 -4.62 5.36
C LEU A 73 25.20 -4.70 5.14
N TRP A 74 25.83 -5.86 5.31
CA TRP A 74 27.26 -6.04 5.00
C TRP A 74 27.58 -5.92 3.51
N MET A 75 26.65 -6.35 2.63
CA MET A 75 26.85 -6.23 1.18
C MET A 75 26.81 -4.77 0.74
N GLN A 76 25.98 -3.95 1.37
CA GLN A 76 25.87 -2.53 1.07
C GLN A 76 26.95 -1.70 1.79
N ILE A 77 27.22 -2.01 3.07
CA ILE A 77 28.12 -1.25 3.94
C ILE A 77 29.13 -2.22 4.60
N PRO A 78 30.20 -2.61 3.89
CA PRO A 78 31.16 -3.62 4.36
C PRO A 78 31.86 -3.27 5.68
N SER A 79 32.00 -1.97 5.99
CA SER A 79 32.61 -1.47 7.23
C SER A 79 31.88 -1.98 8.49
N LEU A 80 30.56 -2.20 8.42
CA LEU A 80 29.75 -2.69 9.52
C LEU A 80 30.03 -4.15 9.88
N LYS A 81 30.66 -4.93 8.99
CA LYS A 81 31.01 -6.34 9.27
C LYS A 81 31.99 -6.49 10.43
N LYS A 82 32.88 -5.51 10.64
CA LYS A 82 33.81 -5.50 11.77
C LYS A 82 33.09 -5.28 13.11
N LYS A 83 32.05 -4.43 13.13
CA LYS A 83 31.29 -4.05 14.32
C LYS A 83 30.22 -5.10 14.69
N TYR A 84 29.55 -5.65 13.67
CA TYR A 84 28.45 -6.61 13.83
C TYR A 84 28.76 -7.91 13.09
N LEU A 85 29.69 -8.70 13.60
CA LEU A 85 30.12 -9.96 12.96
C LEU A 85 29.11 -11.11 13.12
N LYS A 86 28.39 -11.15 14.24
CA LYS A 86 27.40 -12.19 14.56
C LYS A 86 25.99 -11.59 14.57
N PHE A 87 24.99 -12.36 14.14
CA PHE A 87 23.57 -11.96 14.17
C PHE A 87 23.09 -11.55 15.57
N GLU A 88 23.58 -12.21 16.61
CA GLU A 88 23.28 -11.89 18.00
C GLU A 88 23.69 -10.46 18.38
N ASN A 89 24.75 -9.93 17.76
CA ASN A 89 25.22 -8.58 18.00
C ASN A 89 24.37 -7.53 17.28
N TYR A 90 23.54 -7.93 16.31
CA TYR A 90 22.73 -7.04 15.48
C TYR A 90 21.24 -7.02 15.87
N LYS A 91 20.70 -8.12 16.42
CA LYS A 91 19.25 -8.33 16.62
C LYS A 91 18.49 -7.16 17.27
N ASN A 92 19.13 -6.40 18.15
CA ASN A 92 18.53 -5.30 18.90
C ASN A 92 19.24 -3.96 18.65
N VAL A 93 19.93 -3.82 17.52
CA VAL A 93 20.65 -2.59 17.17
C VAL A 93 19.67 -1.59 16.57
N THR A 94 19.52 -0.46 17.24
CA THR A 94 18.70 0.68 16.82
C THR A 94 19.47 1.58 15.84
N MET A 95 18.76 2.42 15.10
CA MET A 95 19.37 3.33 14.10
C MET A 95 20.47 4.24 14.68
N ASP A 96 20.25 4.77 15.89
CA ASP A 96 21.19 5.62 16.64
C ASP A 96 22.43 4.89 17.18
N LYS A 97 22.38 3.55 17.27
CA LYS A 97 23.53 2.71 17.63
C LYS A 97 24.25 2.17 16.41
N LEU A 98 23.51 1.99 15.32
CA LEU A 98 24.04 1.46 14.07
C LEU A 98 25.05 2.44 13.47
N PHE A 99 24.67 3.71 13.40
CA PHE A 99 25.46 4.81 12.83
C PHE A 99 25.71 5.92 13.83
N ASP A 100 26.78 6.68 13.61
CA ASP A 100 27.10 7.81 14.48
C ASP A 100 26.06 8.94 14.35
N PRO A 101 25.83 9.73 15.41
CA PRO A 101 24.80 10.77 15.39
C PRO A 101 24.96 11.81 14.28
N SER A 102 26.19 12.09 13.83
CA SER A 102 26.43 12.97 12.67
C SER A 102 25.88 12.35 11.38
N THR A 103 26.21 11.09 11.09
CA THR A 103 25.74 10.37 9.90
C THR A 103 24.22 10.32 9.83
N ILE A 104 23.54 10.11 10.96
CA ILE A 104 22.08 10.13 11.02
C ILE A 104 21.51 11.53 10.74
N ARG A 105 22.12 12.58 11.28
CA ARG A 105 21.70 13.98 11.03
C ARG A 105 21.92 14.41 9.58
N ASP A 106 22.99 13.92 8.97
CA ASP A 106 23.38 14.27 7.60
C ASP A 106 22.61 13.43 6.54
N SER A 107 21.82 12.45 6.99
CA SER A 107 20.99 11.63 6.11
C SER A 107 19.77 12.39 5.60
N GLU A 108 19.42 12.17 4.34
CA GLU A 108 18.09 12.52 3.83
C GLU A 108 17.08 11.51 4.39
N VAL A 109 15.98 11.99 4.99
CA VAL A 109 14.97 11.14 5.61
C VAL A 109 13.62 11.31 4.91
N LYS A 110 13.12 10.24 4.28
CA LYS A 110 11.73 10.17 3.78
C LYS A 110 10.85 9.50 4.81
N LYS A 111 9.62 9.99 4.99
CA LYS A 111 8.67 9.49 6.01
C LYS A 111 7.31 9.14 5.41
N VAL A 112 6.83 7.97 5.81
CA VAL A 112 5.48 7.45 5.53
C VAL A 112 4.73 7.46 6.86
N TYR A 113 3.53 8.07 6.87
CA TYR A 113 2.72 8.23 8.07
C TYR A 113 1.41 7.41 8.02
N ASN A 114 1.03 6.94 6.83
CA ASN A 114 -0.18 6.16 6.65
C ASN A 114 0.03 5.01 5.65
N LEU A 115 -0.43 3.82 6.02
CA LEU A 115 -0.46 2.65 5.14
C LEU A 115 -1.89 2.25 4.76
N SER A 116 -2.92 2.87 5.34
CA SER A 116 -4.31 2.56 4.99
C SER A 116 -4.68 3.10 3.61
N SER A 117 -5.46 2.31 2.89
CA SER A 117 -6.19 2.75 1.71
C SER A 117 -7.40 3.58 2.15
N VAL A 118 -7.64 4.71 1.51
CA VAL A 118 -8.60 5.73 1.96
C VAL A 118 -9.42 6.28 0.80
N SER A 119 -10.63 6.74 1.08
CA SER A 119 -11.33 7.70 0.23
C SER A 119 -11.20 9.11 0.81
N LEU A 120 -11.13 10.09 -0.09
CA LEU A 120 -11.00 11.51 0.19
C LEU A 120 -12.20 12.22 -0.43
N TYR A 121 -13.16 12.59 0.41
CA TYR A 121 -14.35 13.31 -0.04
C TYR A 121 -14.08 14.81 -0.07
N ASN A 122 -14.29 15.42 -1.23
CA ASN A 122 -14.04 16.82 -1.48
C ASN A 122 -15.08 17.68 -0.76
N LYS A 123 -14.64 18.55 0.13
CA LYS A 123 -15.53 19.48 0.86
C LYS A 123 -15.76 20.74 0.03
N LYS A 124 -16.19 20.57 -1.22
CA LYS A 124 -16.54 21.65 -2.16
C LYS A 124 -15.40 22.66 -2.37
N GLY A 125 -14.19 22.15 -2.58
CA GLY A 125 -12.97 22.94 -2.77
C GLY A 125 -12.33 23.48 -1.49
N LYS A 126 -12.88 23.19 -0.30
CA LYS A 126 -12.31 23.65 0.99
C LYS A 126 -11.30 22.68 1.61
N GLY A 127 -11.07 21.54 0.97
CA GLY A 127 -10.21 20.46 1.47
C GLY A 127 -10.88 19.10 1.29
N PHE A 128 -10.31 18.07 1.92
CA PHE A 128 -10.82 16.70 1.86
C PHE A 128 -11.15 16.16 3.25
N GLU A 129 -12.24 15.41 3.35
CA GLU A 129 -12.52 14.53 4.47
C GLU A 129 -11.99 13.13 4.16
N ILE A 130 -11.14 12.61 5.05
CA ILE A 130 -10.50 11.31 4.88
C ILE A 130 -11.36 10.23 5.55
N LYS A 131 -11.68 9.16 4.82
CA LYS A 131 -12.32 7.96 5.33
C LYS A 131 -11.47 6.74 4.99
N GLU A 132 -11.17 5.90 5.97
CA GLU A 132 -10.51 4.64 5.68
C GLU A 132 -11.46 3.69 4.95
N LEU A 133 -10.94 2.98 3.95
CA LEU A 133 -11.67 1.89 3.33
C LEU A 133 -11.81 0.71 4.32
N PRO A 134 -12.85 -0.13 4.18
CA PRO A 134 -13.10 -1.26 5.07
C PRO A 134 -11.90 -2.20 5.21
N PHE A 135 -11.86 -2.96 6.30
CA PHE A 135 -10.79 -3.92 6.61
C PHE A 135 -10.35 -4.79 5.43
N MET A 136 -11.30 -5.27 4.60
CA MET A 136 -10.99 -6.09 3.43
C MET A 136 -10.12 -5.38 2.38
N ALA A 137 -10.25 -4.05 2.25
CA ALA A 137 -9.41 -3.23 1.37
C ALA A 137 -8.00 -2.95 1.97
N GLN A 138 -7.76 -3.36 3.21
CA GLN A 138 -6.47 -3.19 3.90
C GLN A 138 -5.63 -4.47 3.90
N LEU A 139 -6.15 -5.59 3.36
CA LEU A 139 -5.53 -6.91 3.42
C LEU A 139 -4.31 -7.08 2.51
N SER A 140 -4.18 -6.25 1.48
CA SER A 140 -3.07 -6.26 0.53
C SER A 140 -2.93 -4.89 -0.14
N PRO A 141 -1.78 -4.61 -0.78
CA PRO A 141 -1.63 -3.42 -1.60
C PRO A 141 -2.68 -3.36 -2.71
N ILE A 142 -3.29 -2.20 -2.90
CA ILE A 142 -4.24 -1.92 -4.00
C ILE A 142 -3.48 -1.26 -5.14
N PHE A 143 -3.47 -1.89 -6.31
CA PHE A 143 -2.81 -1.37 -7.52
C PHE A 143 -3.78 -0.86 -8.57
N SER A 144 -5.06 -1.18 -8.45
CA SER A 144 -6.07 -0.76 -9.40
C SER A 144 -7.45 -0.66 -8.76
N ILE A 145 -8.22 0.32 -9.22
CA ILE A 145 -9.51 0.73 -8.68
C ILE A 145 -10.37 1.13 -9.87
N ILE A 146 -11.62 0.70 -9.89
CA ILE A 146 -12.64 1.21 -10.81
C ILE A 146 -13.92 1.51 -10.01
N SER A 147 -14.62 2.58 -10.39
CA SER A 147 -15.95 2.92 -9.87
C SER A 147 -17.04 2.57 -10.86
N ASP A 148 -18.19 2.13 -10.35
CA ASP A 148 -19.43 1.95 -11.11
C ASP A 148 -20.62 1.91 -10.16
N ASP A 149 -21.83 2.16 -10.64
CA ASP A 149 -23.07 1.99 -9.86
C ASP A 149 -23.57 0.54 -10.01
N ILE A 150 -22.94 -0.39 -9.29
CA ILE A 150 -23.13 -1.83 -9.48
C ILE A 150 -24.50 -2.26 -8.98
N ASN A 151 -24.99 -1.64 -7.92
CA ASN A 151 -26.30 -1.95 -7.34
C ASN A 151 -27.44 -1.06 -7.88
N ASN A 152 -27.15 -0.09 -8.75
CA ASN A 152 -28.09 0.87 -9.34
C ASN A 152 -28.82 1.74 -8.29
N ASP A 153 -28.13 2.12 -7.20
CA ASP A 153 -28.69 3.00 -6.16
C ASP A 153 -28.32 4.48 -6.33
N GLY A 154 -27.53 4.80 -7.36
CA GLY A 154 -27.04 6.14 -7.69
C GLY A 154 -25.82 6.58 -6.88
N ILE A 155 -25.21 5.70 -6.08
CA ILE A 155 -23.97 5.94 -5.32
C ILE A 155 -22.88 5.09 -5.95
N MET A 156 -21.67 5.66 -6.10
CA MET A 156 -20.57 4.92 -6.70
C MET A 156 -20.07 3.79 -5.80
N ASP A 157 -19.98 2.59 -6.36
CA ASP A 157 -19.33 1.43 -5.77
C ASP A 157 -17.89 1.33 -6.28
N LEU A 158 -17.05 0.51 -5.64
CA LEU A 158 -15.66 0.27 -6.05
C LEU A 158 -15.37 -1.20 -6.25
N ILE A 159 -14.66 -1.51 -7.35
CA ILE A 159 -13.96 -2.78 -7.52
C ILE A 159 -12.46 -2.52 -7.38
N LEU A 160 -11.83 -3.24 -6.46
CA LEU A 160 -10.42 -3.13 -6.16
C LEU A 160 -9.66 -4.34 -6.68
N GLY A 161 -8.44 -4.11 -7.17
CA GLY A 161 -7.47 -5.15 -7.47
C GLY A 161 -6.08 -4.82 -6.97
N GLY A 162 -5.31 -5.84 -6.68
CA GLY A 162 -3.99 -5.67 -6.12
C GLY A 162 -3.26 -6.97 -5.87
N ASN A 163 -2.65 -7.06 -4.69
CA ASN A 163 -1.64 -8.05 -4.29
C ASN A 163 -0.23 -7.74 -4.79
N LEU A 164 0.73 -8.22 -4.00
CA LEU A 164 2.16 -8.18 -4.29
C LEU A 164 2.83 -9.41 -3.71
N SER A 165 3.22 -10.36 -4.56
CA SER A 165 3.85 -11.61 -4.13
C SER A 165 5.37 -11.59 -4.29
N ARG A 166 5.87 -10.77 -5.23
CA ARG A 166 7.30 -10.62 -5.50
C ARG A 166 7.95 -9.61 -4.56
N ILE A 167 8.12 -10.02 -3.31
CA ILE A 167 8.81 -9.23 -2.28
C ILE A 167 9.92 -10.05 -1.63
N LYS A 168 10.76 -9.37 -0.85
CA LYS A 168 11.80 -10.06 -0.09
C LYS A 168 11.18 -11.10 0.86
N PRO A 169 11.75 -12.31 1.01
CA PRO A 169 11.17 -13.38 1.82
C PRO A 169 10.83 -12.97 3.25
N GLU A 170 11.67 -12.14 3.88
CA GLU A 170 11.46 -11.61 5.23
C GLU A 170 10.21 -10.75 5.38
N PHE A 171 9.67 -10.23 4.27
CA PHE A 171 8.48 -9.37 4.28
C PHE A 171 7.18 -10.15 4.14
N GLY A 172 7.23 -11.36 3.58
CA GLY A 172 6.08 -12.26 3.38
C GLY A 172 5.08 -11.76 2.33
N PRO A 173 4.69 -12.58 1.33
CA PRO A 173 3.86 -12.12 0.21
C PRO A 173 2.53 -11.53 0.68
N ASN A 174 2.16 -10.36 0.14
CA ASN A 174 0.87 -9.73 0.36
C ASN A 174 -0.10 -10.17 -0.74
N SER A 175 -0.55 -11.43 -0.66
CA SER A 175 -1.40 -12.06 -1.68
C SER A 175 -2.75 -12.56 -1.14
N SER A 176 -3.26 -11.90 -0.09
CA SER A 176 -4.45 -12.34 0.65
C SER A 176 -5.76 -11.76 0.10
N SER A 177 -5.71 -10.91 -0.93
CA SER A 177 -6.90 -10.31 -1.53
C SER A 177 -7.35 -11.07 -2.77
N TYR A 178 -8.64 -11.38 -2.83
CA TYR A 178 -9.34 -11.49 -4.10
C TYR A 178 -9.77 -10.09 -4.51
N SER A 179 -10.01 -9.85 -5.80
CA SER A 179 -10.65 -8.61 -6.22
C SER A 179 -11.88 -8.34 -5.35
N THR A 180 -11.97 -7.11 -4.85
CA THR A 180 -12.84 -6.75 -3.73
C THR A 180 -13.90 -5.79 -4.22
N LEU A 181 -15.17 -6.13 -3.98
CA LEU A 181 -16.31 -5.24 -4.22
C LEU A 181 -16.66 -4.50 -2.93
N LEU A 182 -16.74 -3.18 -3.03
CA LEU A 182 -17.14 -2.27 -1.97
C LEU A 182 -18.36 -1.46 -2.44
N LEU A 183 -19.50 -1.62 -1.78
CA LEU A 183 -20.68 -0.80 -2.08
C LEU A 183 -20.59 0.55 -1.39
N GLY A 184 -20.86 1.63 -2.12
CA GLY A 184 -21.02 2.97 -1.58
C GLY A 184 -22.22 3.06 -0.63
N ALA A 185 -22.22 4.06 0.25
CA ALA A 185 -23.33 4.34 1.14
C ALA A 185 -23.47 5.85 1.37
N LYS A 186 -24.68 6.29 1.71
CA LYS A 186 -25.04 7.72 1.90
C LYS A 186 -24.26 8.44 3.00
N ASP A 187 -23.58 7.71 3.87
CA ASP A 187 -22.71 8.26 4.91
C ASP A 187 -21.25 8.39 4.46
N ASN A 188 -21.00 8.32 3.16
CA ASN A 188 -19.69 8.41 2.52
C ASN A 188 -18.74 7.32 3.01
N ARG A 189 -19.29 6.14 3.32
CA ARG A 189 -18.54 4.94 3.67
C ARG A 189 -18.80 3.84 2.67
N PHE A 190 -17.88 2.89 2.65
CA PHE A 190 -17.97 1.71 1.83
C PHE A 190 -18.31 0.48 2.67
N LYS A 191 -19.09 -0.44 2.11
CA LYS A 191 -19.40 -1.73 2.71
C LYS A 191 -18.88 -2.86 1.82
N TYR A 192 -18.04 -3.70 2.39
CA TYR A 192 -17.54 -4.89 1.70
C TYR A 192 -18.68 -5.88 1.36
N VAL A 193 -18.68 -6.37 0.11
CA VAL A 193 -19.52 -7.49 -0.32
C VAL A 193 -18.66 -8.74 -0.46
N ASN A 194 -19.07 -9.79 0.24
CA ASN A 194 -18.38 -11.07 0.19
C ASN A 194 -18.28 -11.61 -1.25
N SER A 195 -17.11 -12.11 -1.66
CA SER A 195 -16.88 -12.69 -3.00
C SER A 195 -17.92 -13.75 -3.41
N LYS A 196 -18.45 -14.54 -2.47
CA LYS A 196 -19.52 -15.51 -2.74
C LYS A 196 -20.84 -14.87 -3.13
N LEU A 197 -21.14 -13.69 -2.59
CA LEU A 197 -22.34 -12.93 -2.92
C LEU A 197 -22.15 -12.10 -4.18
N SER A 198 -20.95 -11.52 -4.39
CA SER A 198 -20.68 -10.68 -5.56
C SER A 198 -20.30 -11.47 -6.82
N GLY A 199 -19.95 -12.75 -6.70
CA GLY A 199 -19.38 -13.54 -7.80
C GLY A 199 -17.94 -13.16 -8.15
N LEU A 200 -17.35 -12.19 -7.46
CA LEU A 200 -16.02 -11.65 -7.76
C LEU A 200 -14.92 -12.51 -7.12
N PHE A 201 -14.40 -13.47 -7.90
CA PHE A 201 -13.37 -14.43 -7.49
C PHE A 201 -12.07 -14.32 -8.31
N ILE A 202 -11.60 -13.10 -8.53
CA ILE A 202 -10.37 -12.86 -9.28
C ILE A 202 -9.19 -12.81 -8.31
N SER A 203 -8.38 -13.88 -8.29
CA SER A 203 -7.10 -13.92 -7.59
C SER A 203 -5.90 -13.63 -8.51
N GLY A 204 -4.79 -13.27 -7.89
CA GLY A 204 -3.50 -12.97 -8.55
C GLY A 204 -3.06 -11.53 -8.28
N GLU A 205 -1.90 -11.15 -8.83
CA GLU A 205 -1.42 -9.77 -8.80
C GLU A 205 -2.12 -8.96 -9.88
N ILE A 206 -3.26 -8.36 -9.54
CA ILE A 206 -4.05 -7.54 -10.46
C ILE A 206 -3.38 -6.16 -10.55
N ARG A 207 -3.06 -5.74 -11.78
CA ARG A 207 -2.33 -4.50 -12.06
C ARG A 207 -3.19 -3.43 -12.72
N ASP A 208 -4.29 -3.84 -13.34
CA ASP A 208 -5.23 -2.94 -13.98
C ASP A 208 -6.63 -3.57 -14.02
N LEU A 209 -7.65 -2.71 -14.02
CA LEU A 209 -9.06 -3.05 -14.14
C LEU A 209 -9.72 -2.03 -15.05
N ASP A 210 -10.54 -2.50 -15.99
CA ASP A 210 -11.31 -1.61 -16.86
C ASP A 210 -12.72 -2.15 -17.10
N LYS A 211 -13.64 -1.25 -17.44
CA LYS A 211 -15.01 -1.58 -17.85
C LYS A 211 -15.07 -1.58 -19.38
N ILE A 212 -15.51 -2.69 -19.93
CA ILE A 212 -15.65 -2.90 -21.37
C ILE A 212 -17.07 -3.36 -21.71
N LYS A 213 -17.43 -3.28 -22.99
CA LYS A 213 -18.68 -3.84 -23.50
C LYS A 213 -18.43 -5.08 -24.34
N ILE A 214 -19.05 -6.20 -23.98
CA ILE A 214 -19.03 -7.44 -24.75
C ILE A 214 -20.46 -7.73 -25.17
N ASN A 215 -20.72 -7.77 -26.48
CA ASN A 215 -22.07 -7.97 -27.02
C ASN A 215 -23.11 -6.99 -26.43
N ASN A 216 -22.74 -5.71 -26.27
CA ASN A 216 -23.53 -4.65 -25.62
C ASN A 216 -23.84 -4.86 -24.12
N LYS A 217 -23.25 -5.86 -23.46
CA LYS A 217 -23.30 -6.01 -22.02
C LYS A 217 -22.08 -5.40 -21.37
N ASP A 218 -22.29 -4.75 -20.23
CA ASP A 218 -21.17 -4.27 -19.41
C ASP A 218 -20.38 -5.46 -18.85
N SER A 219 -19.08 -5.32 -18.80
CA SER A 219 -18.16 -6.36 -18.34
C SER A 219 -16.91 -5.73 -17.78
N TYR A 220 -16.29 -6.40 -16.81
CA TYR A 220 -15.06 -5.93 -16.18
C TYR A 220 -13.91 -6.83 -16.59
N ILE A 221 -12.84 -6.23 -17.11
CA ILE A 221 -11.63 -6.94 -17.49
C ILE A 221 -10.52 -6.68 -16.48
N PHE A 222 -9.79 -7.74 -16.12
CA PHE A 222 -8.75 -7.71 -15.11
C PHE A 222 -7.41 -8.10 -15.74
N ALA A 223 -6.44 -7.18 -15.66
CA ALA A 223 -5.06 -7.45 -16.04
C ALA A 223 -4.31 -8.08 -14.86
N VAL A 224 -4.06 -9.39 -14.95
CA VAL A 224 -3.36 -10.15 -13.91
C VAL A 224 -1.93 -10.43 -14.36
N ASN A 225 -0.95 -10.02 -13.55
CA ASN A 225 0.48 -10.18 -13.85
C ASN A 225 0.83 -11.65 -14.16
N ASN A 226 1.55 -11.89 -15.25
CA ASN A 226 1.95 -13.22 -15.72
C ASN A 226 0.78 -14.22 -15.86
N SER A 227 -0.43 -13.75 -16.17
CA SER A 227 -1.60 -14.60 -16.38
C SER A 227 -2.41 -14.13 -17.59
N LYS A 228 -3.43 -14.92 -17.95
CA LYS A 228 -4.42 -14.50 -18.96
C LYS A 228 -5.30 -13.39 -18.37
N LEU A 229 -5.80 -12.51 -19.25
CA LEU A 229 -6.86 -11.57 -18.88
C LEU A 229 -8.06 -12.37 -18.36
N LYS A 230 -8.68 -11.87 -17.30
CA LYS A 230 -9.91 -12.43 -16.74
C LYS A 230 -11.05 -11.44 -16.99
N ILE A 231 -12.25 -11.94 -17.21
CA ILE A 231 -13.44 -11.13 -17.50
C ILE A 231 -14.54 -11.55 -16.52
N LEU A 232 -15.22 -10.57 -15.95
CA LEU A 232 -16.47 -10.73 -15.22
C LEU A 232 -17.57 -10.03 -16.02
N GLU A 233 -18.53 -10.79 -16.54
CA GLU A 233 -19.69 -10.22 -17.23
C GLU A 233 -20.75 -9.81 -16.19
N SER A 234 -21.34 -8.62 -16.33
CA SER A 234 -22.55 -8.31 -15.56
C SER A 234 -23.71 -9.12 -16.12
N GLU A 235 -24.52 -9.74 -15.25
CA GLU A 235 -25.68 -10.55 -15.68
C GLU A 235 -26.69 -9.73 -16.51
#